data_AF-A0A6C0F803-F1
#
_entry.id   AF-A0A6C0F803-F1
#
_cell.length_a   1.000
_cell.length_b   1.000
_cell.length_c   1.000
_cell.angle_alpha   90.00
_cell.angle_beta   90.00
_cell.angle_gamma   90.00
#
_symmetry.space_group_name_H-M   'P 1'
#
loop_
_entity.id
_entity.type
_entity.pdbx_description
1 polymer ?
#
loop_
_entity_poly.entity_id
_entity_poly.type
_entity_poly.pdbx_seq_one_letter_code
_entity_poly.pdbx_strand_id
1 'polypeptide(L)'
;MSNPIQTVNSAPSYITEFIHTNLSQLNEIFEKEQSERGPGCMRFLCSQETNKMDVSYMDHGNMCQILREDSWMSLYQNIPQDKKLFFVQDIDLNSVFLIYI
;
A
#
# COMPACT_ATOMS: atom_id res chain seq x y z
N MET A 1 6.50 -1.92 -20.66
CA MET A 1 6.15 -3.27 -20.17
C MET A 1 5.27 -3.07 -18.95
N SER A 2 4.05 -3.61 -18.97
CA SER A 2 3.07 -3.41 -17.90
C SER A 2 3.34 -4.47 -16.83
N ASN A 3 3.86 -4.08 -15.67
CA ASN A 3 4.06 -5.04 -14.58
C ASN A 3 2.68 -5.52 -14.10
N PRO A 4 2.37 -6.84 -14.20
CA PRO A 4 1.13 -7.36 -13.67
C PRO A 4 1.15 -7.21 -12.15
N ILE A 5 0.14 -6.52 -11.62
CA ILE A 5 -0.08 -6.42 -10.17
C ILE A 5 -0.34 -7.85 -9.67
N GLN A 6 0.63 -8.43 -8.98
CA GLN A 6 0.47 -9.74 -8.38
C GLN A 6 -0.22 -9.56 -7.02
N THR A 7 -1.44 -10.08 -6.89
CA THR A 7 -2.12 -10.22 -5.60
C THR A 7 -1.43 -11.33 -4.80
N VAL A 8 -0.25 -11.04 -4.28
CA VAL A 8 0.45 -11.97 -3.40
C VAL A 8 -0.17 -11.78 -2.01
N ASN A 9 -1.07 -12.70 -1.63
CA ASN A 9 -1.64 -12.80 -0.28
C ASN A 9 -0.58 -13.05 0.82
N SER A 10 0.68 -13.16 0.45
CA SER A 10 1.82 -13.44 1.32
C SER A 10 2.96 -12.50 0.94
N ALA A 11 2.91 -11.27 1.44
CA ALA A 11 4.07 -10.41 1.44
C ALA A 11 5.23 -11.10 2.19
N PRO A 12 6.49 -10.83 1.82
CA PRO A 12 7.64 -11.35 2.54
C PRO A 12 7.54 -11.14 4.05
N SER A 13 8.13 -12.05 4.82
CA SER A 13 8.01 -12.05 6.29
C SER A 13 8.44 -10.72 6.92
N TYR A 14 9.51 -10.09 6.42
CA TYR A 14 9.97 -8.79 6.91
C TYR A 14 8.95 -7.66 6.70
N ILE A 15 8.21 -7.69 5.59
CA ILE A 15 7.15 -6.71 5.31
C ILE A 15 5.99 -6.93 6.27
N THR A 16 5.59 -8.18 6.42
CA THR A 16 4.49 -8.59 7.31
C THR A 16 4.82 -8.24 8.77
N GLU A 17 6.02 -8.54 9.24
CA GLU A 17 6.51 -8.20 10.58
C GLU A 17 6.54 -6.68 10.81
N PHE A 18 7.04 -5.90 9.85
CA PHE A 18 7.03 -4.44 9.97
C PHE A 18 5.61 -3.90 10.12
N ILE A 19 4.70 -4.36 9.26
CA ILE A 19 3.31 -3.91 9.26
C ILE A 19 2.63 -4.27 10.58
N HIS A 20 2.78 -5.51 11.06
CA HIS A 20 2.17 -5.92 12.33
C HIS A 20 2.78 -5.18 13.53
N THR A 21 4.10 -4.97 13.53
CA THR A 21 4.79 -4.25 14.62
C THR A 21 4.35 -2.80 14.70
N ASN A 22 4.15 -2.15 13.54
CA ASN A 22 3.81 -0.72 13.47
C ASN A 22 2.32 -0.49 13.21
N LEU A 23 1.47 -1.52 13.27
CA LEU A 23 0.09 -1.46 12.80
C LEU A 23 -0.72 -0.33 13.44
N SER A 24 -0.55 -0.11 14.75
CA SER A 24 -1.23 0.97 15.47
C SER A 24 -0.86 2.34 14.93
N GLN A 25 0.44 2.60 14.71
CA GLN A 25 0.91 3.87 14.17
C GLN A 25 0.47 4.06 12.71
N LEU A 26 0.49 2.99 11.92
CA LEU A 26 0.02 3.01 10.53
C LEU A 26 -1.47 3.33 10.46
N ASN A 27 -2.26 2.78 11.38
CA ASN A 27 -3.69 3.08 11.50
C ASN A 27 -3.93 4.54 11.89
N GLU A 28 -3.18 5.08 12.84
CA GLU A 28 -3.27 6.50 13.24
C GLU A 28 -2.94 7.44 12.08
N ILE A 29 -1.85 7.16 11.35
CA ILE A 29 -1.47 7.95 10.16
C ILE A 29 -2.57 7.85 9.10
N PHE A 30 -3.07 6.64 8.84
CA PHE A 30 -4.13 6.44 7.85
C PHE A 30 -5.39 7.22 8.20
N GLU A 31 -5.88 7.11 9.43
CA GLU A 31 -7.12 7.78 9.86
C GLU A 31 -6.97 9.31 9.83
N LYS A 32 -5.81 9.82 10.26
CA LYS A 32 -5.49 11.24 10.20
C LYS A 32 -5.46 11.75 8.75
N GLU A 33 -4.66 11.11 7.90
CA GLU A 33 -4.50 11.53 6.50
C GLU A 33 -5.79 11.33 5.70
N GLN A 34 -6.56 10.26 5.96
CA GLN A 34 -7.86 10.04 5.34
C GLN A 34 -8.87 11.13 5.73
N SER A 35 -8.85 11.58 6.98
CA SER A 35 -9.70 12.69 7.43
C SER A 35 -9.30 14.03 6.79
N GLU A 36 -8.01 14.24 6.50
CA GLU A 36 -7.51 15.50 5.93
C GLU A 36 -7.58 15.55 4.40
N ARG A 37 -7.26 14.43 3.73
CA ARG A 37 -7.09 14.34 2.27
C ARG A 37 -8.21 13.57 1.56
N GLY A 38 -9.07 12.89 2.30
CA GLY A 38 -10.13 12.04 1.75
C GLY A 38 -9.64 10.62 1.42
N PRO A 39 -10.44 9.83 0.68
CA PRO A 39 -10.19 8.40 0.47
C PRO A 39 -8.88 8.12 -0.28
N GLY A 40 -8.18 7.08 0.16
CA GLY A 40 -6.84 6.72 -0.31
C GLY A 40 -6.33 5.42 0.32
N CYS A 41 -5.04 5.16 0.16
CA CYS A 41 -4.37 3.97 0.69
C CYS A 41 -2.98 4.29 1.27
N MET A 42 -2.49 3.45 2.17
CA MET A 42 -1.11 3.55 2.63
C MET A 42 -0.17 2.95 1.59
N ARG A 43 0.85 3.70 1.19
CA ARG A 43 1.95 3.22 0.36
C ARG A 43 3.19 2.98 1.21
N PHE A 44 3.78 1.82 1.00
CA PHE A 44 5.04 1.40 1.60
C PHE A 44 6.04 1.20 0.48
N LEU A 45 7.22 1.76 0.62
CA LEU A 45 8.33 1.53 -0.27
C LEU A 45 9.43 0.84 0.54
N CYS A 46 9.71 -0.42 0.20
CA CYS A 46 10.64 -1.25 0.94
C CYS A 46 11.88 -1.56 0.08
N SER A 47 13.03 -1.54 0.74
CA SER A 47 14.27 -2.11 0.25
C SER A 47 14.96 -2.85 1.42
N GLN A 48 15.02 -4.17 1.31
CA GLN A 48 15.80 -5.06 2.16
C GLN A 48 17.31 -4.78 2.05
N GLU A 49 17.83 -4.48 0.85
CA GLU A 49 19.25 -4.15 0.63
C GLU A 49 19.70 -2.96 1.48
N THR A 50 18.83 -1.94 1.60
CA THR A 50 19.11 -0.75 2.40
C THR A 50 18.47 -0.80 3.80
N ASN A 51 17.71 -1.87 4.10
CA ASN A 51 16.88 -2.01 5.29
C ASN A 51 16.03 -0.77 5.58
N LYS A 52 15.42 -0.20 4.52
CA LYS A 52 14.57 0.99 4.60
C LYS A 52 13.13 0.64 4.26
N MET A 53 12.22 1.24 5.01
CA MET A 53 10.80 1.24 4.70
C MET A 53 10.24 2.64 4.82
N ASP A 54 9.91 3.24 3.68
CA ASP A 54 9.24 4.54 3.63
C ASP A 54 7.73 4.32 3.62
N VAL A 55 7.02 5.09 4.43
CA VAL A 55 5.57 5.00 4.59
C VAL A 55 4.97 6.36 4.21
N SER A 56 3.99 6.35 3.32
CA SER A 56 3.32 7.56 2.83
C SER A 56 1.85 7.29 2.56
N TYR A 57 0.96 8.23 2.89
CA TYR A 57 -0.44 8.17 2.49
C TYR A 57 -0.59 8.63 1.03
N MET A 58 -1.30 7.84 0.24
CA MET A 58 -1.61 8.15 -1.15
C MET A 58 -3.10 8.35 -1.30
N ASP A 59 -3.50 9.61 -1.48
CA ASP A 59 -4.86 9.96 -1.90
C ASP A 59 -5.12 9.52 -3.35
N HIS A 60 -6.38 9.64 -3.78
CA HIS A 60 -6.80 9.34 -5.15
C HIS A 60 -5.94 10.02 -6.22
N GLY A 61 -5.58 11.29 -6.02
CA GLY A 61 -4.79 12.06 -6.99
C GLY A 61 -3.38 11.49 -7.17
N ASN A 62 -2.75 11.14 -6.05
CA ASN A 62 -1.43 10.50 -6.05
C ASN A 62 -1.47 9.07 -6.61
N MET A 63 -2.53 8.31 -6.34
CA MET A 63 -2.70 6.97 -6.90
C MET A 63 -2.87 6.98 -8.43
N CYS A 64 -3.58 7.97 -8.98
CA CYS A 64 -3.71 8.13 -10.44
C CYS A 64 -2.40 8.49 -11.15
N GLN A 65 -1.35 8.91 -10.44
CA GLN A 65 -0.02 9.10 -11.03
C GLN A 65 0.78 7.80 -11.14
N ILE A 66 0.49 6.83 -10.27
CA ILE A 66 1.20 5.54 -10.22
C ILE A 66 0.45 4.49 -11.03
N LEU A 67 -0.86 4.40 -10.83
CA LEU A 67 -1.76 3.50 -11.53
C LEU A 67 -2.64 4.30 -12.46
N ARG A 68 -3.10 3.67 -13.54
CA ARG A 68 -4.20 4.26 -14.32
C ARG A 68 -5.44 4.35 -13.44
N GLU A 69 -6.17 5.44 -13.58
CA GLU A 69 -7.41 5.71 -12.83
C GLU A 69 -8.38 4.51 -12.89
N ASP A 70 -8.56 3.91 -14.07
CA ASP A 70 -9.40 2.71 -14.24
C ASP A 70 -8.95 1.53 -13.37
N SER A 71 -7.63 1.32 -13.26
CA SER A 71 -7.05 0.25 -12.44
C SER A 71 -7.19 0.55 -10.95
N TRP A 72 -7.02 1.81 -10.55
CA TRP A 72 -7.23 2.25 -9.17
C TRP A 72 -8.69 2.11 -8.76
N MET A 73 -9.63 2.58 -9.58
CA MET A 73 -11.06 2.46 -9.34
C MET A 73 -11.50 1.00 -9.22
N SER A 74 -10.98 0.14 -10.11
CA SER A 74 -11.23 -1.30 -10.02
C SER A 74 -10.68 -1.89 -8.73
N LEU A 75 -9.44 -1.54 -8.34
CA LEU A 75 -8.87 -1.97 -7.06
C LEU A 75 -9.71 -1.48 -5.88
N TYR A 76 -10.05 -0.20 -5.84
CA TYR A 76 -10.80 0.42 -4.76
C TYR A 76 -12.18 -0.21 -4.58
N GLN A 77 -12.89 -0.52 -5.68
CA GLN A 77 -14.16 -1.23 -5.64
C GLN A 77 -14.04 -2.69 -5.16
N ASN A 78 -12.88 -3.31 -5.34
CA ASN A 78 -12.60 -4.66 -4.86
C ASN A 78 -12.06 -4.69 -3.42
N ILE A 79 -11.73 -3.54 -2.82
CA ILE A 79 -11.35 -3.47 -1.40
C ILE A 79 -12.59 -3.83 -0.56
N PRO A 80 -12.51 -4.83 0.34
CA PRO A 80 -13.60 -5.12 1.26
C PRO A 80 -13.91 -3.89 2.12
N GLN A 81 -15.20 -3.59 2.32
CA GLN A 81 -15.68 -2.31 2.88
C GLN A 81 -15.13 -1.97 4.29
N ASP A 82 -14.67 -2.99 5.03
CA ASP A 82 -14.07 -2.87 6.37
C ASP A 82 -12.54 -3.06 6.38
N LYS A 83 -11.90 -3.10 5.21
CA LYS A 83 -10.45 -3.33 5.10
C LYS A 83 -9.70 -2.13 4.58
N LYS A 84 -8.49 -1.94 5.11
CA LYS A 84 -7.54 -0.92 4.66
C LYS A 84 -6.62 -1.54 3.61
N LEU A 85 -6.40 -0.82 2.51
CA LEU A 85 -5.46 -1.24 1.47
C LEU A 85 -4.06 -0.68 1.77
N PHE A 86 -3.11 -1.59 1.91
CA PHE A 86 -1.69 -1.30 2.02
C PHE A 86 -1.00 -1.70 0.72
N PHE A 87 -0.49 -0.70 0.00
CA PHE A 87 0.25 -0.85 -1.24
C PHE A 87 1.74 -0.92 -0.92
N VAL A 88 2.33 -2.11 -0.93
CA VAL A 88 3.76 -2.28 -0.64
C VAL A 88 4.52 -2.50 -1.93
N GLN A 89 5.43 -1.59 -2.26
CA GLN A 89 6.35 -1.72 -3.36
C GLN A 89 7.72 -2.12 -2.83
N ASP A 90 8.18 -3.29 -3.24
CA ASP A 90 9.52 -3.76 -2.98
C ASP A 90 10.44 -3.38 -4.15
N ILE A 91 11.43 -2.54 -3.89
CA ILE A 91 12.37 -2.06 -4.91
C ILE A 91 13.33 -3.18 -5.32
N ASP A 92 13.75 -4.00 -4.35
CA ASP A 92 14.77 -5.02 -4.57
C ASP A 92 14.20 -6.20 -5.37
N LEU A 93 12.96 -6.59 -5.06
CA LEU A 93 12.21 -7.60 -5.79
C LEU A 93 11.49 -7.04 -7.03
N ASN A 94 11.55 -5.72 -7.24
CA ASN A 94 10.81 -4.97 -8.27
C ASN A 94 9.35 -5.43 -8.37
N SER A 95 8.73 -5.65 -7.21
CA SER A 95 7.43 -6.30 -7.06
C SER A 95 6.49 -5.45 -6.21
N VAL A 96 5.20 -5.56 -6.47
CA VAL A 96 4.16 -4.85 -5.73
C VAL A 96 3.27 -5.87 -5.05
N PHE A 97 3.05 -5.66 -3.75
CA PHE A 97 2.20 -6.44 -2.89
C PHE A 97 1.01 -5.57 -2.46
N LEU A 98 -0.19 -6.12 -2.55
CA LEU A 98 -1.41 -5.50 -2.06
C LEU A 98 -1.87 -6.28 -0.84
N ILE A 99 -1.86 -5.62 0.32
CA ILE A 99 -2.24 -6.23 1.59
C ILE A 99 -3.54 -5.58 2.07
N TYR A 100 -4.52 -6.42 2.40
CA TYR A 100 -5.81 -5.99 2.95
C TYR A 100 -5.88 -6.35 4.43
N ILE A 101 -5.84 -5.33 5.29
CA ILE A 101 -5.97 -5.49 6.75
C ILE A 101 -7.40 -5.17 7.16
#